data_AF-A0A2K8NYZ8-F1
#
_entry.id   AF-A0A2K8NYZ8-F1
#
_cell.length_a   1.000
_cell.length_b   1.000
_cell.length_c   1.000
_cell.angle_alpha   90.00
_cell.angle_beta   90.00
_cell.angle_gamma   90.00
#
_symmetry.space_group_name_H-M   'P 1'
#
loop_
_entity.id
_entity.type
_entity.pdbx_description
1 polymer ?
#
loop_
_entity_poly.entity_id
_entity_poly.type
_entity_poly.pdbx_seq_one_letter_code
_entity_poly.pdbx_strand_id
1 'polypeptide(L)'
;MVYALLVITNLISLIVLLVLVGTKTIQWNWITGYLLGATAAMLAIFVMKKAVAQLMKTENHYLYYFMYVVRVGIYMIPLLLAFLFKGTPFYIMGVLIGLVPVILFPFFNGILLKQNSLYLDK
;
A
#
# COMPACT_ATOMS: atom_id res chain seq x y z
N MET A 1 7.21 -13.41 5.56
CA MET A 1 7.82 -12.38 6.41
C MET A 1 7.37 -10.96 6.05
N VAL A 2 7.63 -10.45 4.83
CA VAL A 2 7.26 -9.06 4.45
C VAL A 2 5.77 -8.76 4.55
N TYR A 3 4.89 -9.66 4.09
CA TYR A 3 3.43 -9.45 4.18
C TYR A 3 2.93 -9.34 5.63
N ALA A 4 3.51 -10.13 6.55
CA ALA A 4 3.16 -10.07 7.97
C ALA A 4 3.57 -8.72 8.58
N LEU A 5 4.76 -8.22 8.21
CA LEU A 5 5.23 -6.89 8.62
C LEU A 5 4.27 -5.79 8.14
N LEU A 6 3.85 -5.84 6.88
CA LEU A 6 2.89 -4.86 6.33
C LEU A 6 1.54 -4.89 7.04
N VAL A 7 1.04 -6.08 7.40
CA VAL A 7 -0.21 -6.23 8.15
C VAL A 7 -0.05 -5.65 9.56
N ILE A 8 1.06 -5.94 10.24
CA ILE A 8 1.35 -5.40 11.58
C ILE A 8 1.44 -3.87 11.55
N THR A 9 2.16 -3.28 10.59
CA THR A 9 2.27 -1.82 10.47
C THR A 9 0.91 -1.15 10.23
N ASN A 10 0.05 -1.76 9.40
CA ASN A 10 -1.32 -1.29 9.20
C ASN A 10 -2.15 -1.40 10.49
N LEU A 11 -2.07 -2.51 11.21
CA LEU A 11 -2.82 -2.69 12.46
C LEU A 11 -2.42 -1.65 13.51
N ILE A 12 -1.11 -1.42 13.70
CA ILE A 12 -0.61 -0.39 14.62
C ILE A 12 -1.09 1.00 14.20
N SER A 13 -1.02 1.32 12.91
CA SER A 13 -1.48 2.61 12.37
C SER A 13 -2.97 2.83 12.63
N LEU A 14 -3.80 1.80 12.43
CA LEU A 14 -5.23 1.85 12.71
C LEU A 14 -5.52 2.06 14.20
N ILE A 15 -4.82 1.36 15.10
CA ILE A 15 -4.99 1.53 16.54
C ILE A 15 -4.64 2.97 16.97
N VAL A 16 -3.52 3.51 16.48
CA VAL A 16 -3.13 4.90 16.77
C VAL A 16 -4.19 5.88 16.28
N LEU A 17 -4.69 5.73 15.05
CA LEU A 17 -5.75 6.59 14.52
C LEU A 17 -7.05 6.48 15.33
N LEU A 18 -7.43 5.28 15.77
CA LEU A 18 -8.62 5.08 16.61
C LEU A 18 -8.48 5.79 17.95
N VAL A 19 -7.31 5.72 18.61
CA VAL A 19 -7.05 6.43 19.88
C VAL A 19 -7.08 7.95 19.67
N LEU A 20 -6.48 8.46 18.59
CA LEU A 20 -6.47 9.89 18.27
C LEU A 20 -7.87 10.43 17.97
N VAL A 21 -8.72 9.63 17.33
CA VAL A 21 -10.12 9.97 17.10
C VAL A 21 -10.93 9.88 18.39
N GLY A 22 -10.71 8.86 19.21
CA GLY A 22 -11.39 8.70 20.52
C GLY A 22 -11.08 9.82 21.50
N THR A 23 -9.83 10.33 21.47
CA THR A 23 -9.41 11.52 22.24
C THR A 23 -9.83 12.85 21.60
N LYS A 24 -10.55 12.81 20.47
CA LYS A 24 -10.98 13.98 19.67
C LYS A 24 -9.84 14.88 19.19
N THR A 25 -8.62 14.34 19.10
CA THR A 25 -7.44 15.05 18.57
C THR A 25 -7.55 15.22 17.06
N ILE A 26 -8.11 14.22 16.36
CA ILE A 26 -8.35 14.24 14.91
C ILE A 26 -9.80 13.84 14.60
N GLN A 27 -10.25 14.18 13.38
CA GLN A 27 -11.61 13.90 12.93
C GLN A 27 -11.76 12.50 12.30
N TRP A 28 -13.01 12.02 12.21
CA TRP A 28 -13.34 10.68 11.68
C TRP A 28 -12.93 10.47 10.21
N ASN A 29 -12.87 11.56 9.43
CA ASN A 29 -12.39 11.59 8.05
C ASN A 29 -10.94 11.06 7.87
N TRP A 30 -10.14 11.03 8.94
CA TRP A 30 -8.81 10.41 8.94
C TRP A 30 -8.88 8.89 8.84
N ILE A 31 -9.82 8.25 9.56
CA ILE A 31 -10.00 6.79 9.53
C ILE A 31 -10.51 6.34 8.17
N THR A 32 -11.52 7.03 7.64
CA THR A 32 -12.07 6.72 6.31
C THR A 32 -11.03 6.93 5.21
N GLY A 33 -10.24 8.00 5.29
CA GLY A 33 -9.09 8.21 4.39
C GLY A 33 -8.08 7.08 4.50
N TYR A 34 -7.72 6.67 5.72
CA TYR A 34 -6.82 5.56 5.97
C TYR A 34 -7.32 4.24 5.37
N LEU A 35 -8.59 3.89 5.58
CA LEU A 35 -9.19 2.68 5.02
C LEU A 35 -9.18 2.69 3.48
N LEU A 36 -9.45 3.86 2.88
CA LEU A 36 -9.41 4.03 1.43
C LEU A 36 -7.98 3.81 0.89
N GLY A 37 -6.97 4.39 1.53
CA GLY A 37 -5.55 4.17 1.19
C GLY A 37 -5.12 2.72 1.39
N ALA A 38 -5.49 2.10 2.52
CA ALA A 38 -5.09 0.73 2.86
C ALA A 38 -5.71 -0.30 1.92
N THR A 39 -6.97 -0.14 1.54
CA THR A 39 -7.64 -1.02 0.56
C THR A 39 -7.02 -0.90 -0.82
N ALA A 40 -6.74 0.32 -1.29
CA ALA A 40 -6.00 0.54 -2.53
C ALA A 40 -4.60 -0.11 -2.50
N ALA A 41 -3.89 0.03 -1.38
CA ALA A 41 -2.60 -0.60 -1.18
C ALA A 41 -2.65 -2.14 -1.32
N MET A 42 -3.64 -2.79 -0.68
CA MET A 42 -3.83 -4.24 -0.78
C MET A 42 -4.18 -4.68 -2.20
N LEU A 43 -5.09 -3.97 -2.87
CA LEU A 43 -5.47 -4.26 -4.26
C LEU A 43 -4.26 -4.18 -5.20
N ALA A 44 -3.43 -3.15 -5.04
CA ALA A 44 -2.27 -2.97 -5.88
C ALA A 44 -1.20 -4.05 -5.67
N ILE A 45 -1.01 -4.52 -4.43
CA ILE A 45 -0.14 -5.67 -4.13
C ILE A 45 -0.67 -6.94 -4.82
N PHE A 46 -1.99 -7.15 -4.81
CA PHE A 46 -2.62 -8.28 -5.48
C PHE A 46 -2.46 -8.24 -7.00
N VAL A 47 -2.66 -7.07 -7.62
CA VAL A 47 -2.43 -6.86 -9.06
C VAL A 47 -0.98 -7.15 -9.43
N MET A 48 -0.01 -6.65 -8.64
CA MET A 48 1.42 -6.90 -8.89
C MET A 48 1.76 -8.39 -8.81
N LYS A 49 1.21 -9.13 -7.83
CA LYS A 49 1.39 -10.59 -7.76
C LYS A 49 0.90 -11.30 -9.01
N LYS A 50 -0.29 -10.93 -9.51
CA LYS A 50 -0.83 -11.49 -10.75
C LYS A 50 0.01 -11.12 -11.96
N ALA A 51 0.50 -9.88 -12.04
CA ALA A 51 1.34 -9.41 -13.13
C ALA A 51 2.64 -10.23 -13.24
N VAL A 52 3.34 -10.43 -12.12
CA VAL A 52 4.56 -11.25 -12.09
C VAL A 52 4.25 -12.71 -12.45
N ALA A 53 3.18 -13.29 -11.88
CA ALA A 53 2.81 -14.67 -12.17
C ALA A 53 2.45 -14.89 -13.65
N GLN A 54 1.84 -13.90 -14.31
CA GLN A 54 1.55 -13.98 -15.74
C GLN A 54 2.80 -13.76 -16.58
N LEU A 55 3.68 -12.82 -16.22
CA LEU A 55 4.95 -12.61 -16.91
C LEU A 55 5.78 -13.91 -16.94
N MET A 56 5.86 -14.61 -15.80
CA MET A 56 6.59 -15.89 -15.71
C MET A 56 5.95 -17.03 -16.52
N LYS A 57 4.66 -16.94 -16.86
CA LYS A 57 3.93 -17.99 -17.59
C LYS A 57 3.86 -17.75 -19.08
N THR A 58 3.72 -16.50 -19.50
CA THR A 58 3.43 -16.14 -20.89
C THR A 58 4.53 -15.32 -21.52
N GLU A 59 5.53 -14.87 -20.74
CA GLU A 59 6.59 -13.94 -21.16
C GLU A 59 6.04 -12.66 -21.83
N ASN A 60 4.77 -12.34 -21.59
CA ASN A 60 4.12 -11.20 -22.21
C ASN A 60 4.43 -9.92 -21.43
N HIS A 61 5.47 -9.22 -21.89
CA HIS A 61 5.95 -7.97 -21.31
C HIS A 61 4.93 -6.83 -21.43
N TYR A 62 4.12 -6.80 -22.50
CA TYR A 62 3.07 -5.79 -22.68
C TYR A 62 1.98 -5.90 -21.62
N LEU A 63 1.56 -7.13 -21.31
CA LEU A 63 0.56 -7.38 -20.27
C LEU A 63 1.08 -7.01 -18.88
N TYR A 64 2.36 -7.28 -18.61
CA TYR A 64 3.01 -6.82 -17.39
C TYR A 64 3.01 -5.29 -17.27
N TYR A 65 3.39 -4.59 -18.35
CA TYR A 65 3.38 -3.12 -18.37
C TYR A 65 1.98 -2.55 -18.19
N PHE A 66 0.97 -3.13 -18.83
CA PHE A 66 -0.42 -2.76 -18.64
C PHE A 66 -0.86 -2.89 -17.17
N MET A 67 -0.55 -4.02 -16.52
CA MET A 67 -0.86 -4.20 -15.10
C MET A 67 -0.08 -3.25 -14.19
N TYR A 68 1.13 -2.86 -14.57
CA TYR A 68 1.89 -1.83 -13.87
C TYR A 68 1.20 -0.45 -13.95
N VAL A 69 0.68 -0.07 -15.11
CA VAL A 69 -0.10 1.19 -15.26
C VAL A 69 -1.38 1.12 -14.43
N VAL A 70 -2.10 0.00 -14.45
CA VAL A 70 -3.29 -0.22 -13.60
C VAL A 70 -2.94 -0.04 -12.11
N ARG A 71 -1.79 -0.56 -11.67
CA ARG A 71 -1.29 -0.40 -10.31
C ARG A 71 -1.10 1.07 -9.93
N VAL A 72 -0.51 1.87 -10.81
CA VAL A 72 -0.36 3.33 -10.59
C VAL A 72 -1.73 3.99 -10.47
N GLY A 73 -2.69 3.62 -11.34
CA GLY A 73 -4.07 4.09 -11.26
C GLY A 73 -4.72 3.79 -9.90
N ILE A 74 -4.53 2.59 -9.35
CA ILE A 74 -5.05 2.19 -8.03
C ILE A 74 -4.52 3.10 -6.92
N TYR A 75 -3.28 3.60 -7.00
CA TYR A 75 -2.73 4.55 -6.02
C TYR A 75 -3.24 5.97 -6.20
N MET A 76 -3.46 6.38 -7.45
CA MET A 76 -3.89 7.73 -7.78
C MET A 76 -5.36 7.98 -7.41
N ILE A 77 -6.25 6.99 -7.60
CA ILE A 77 -7.69 7.13 -7.28
C ILE A 77 -7.94 7.63 -5.84
N PRO A 78 -7.44 7.00 -4.77
CA PRO A 78 -7.71 7.43 -3.41
C PRO A 78 -7.09 8.80 -3.09
N LEU A 79 -5.95 9.13 -3.69
CA LEU A 79 -5.32 10.44 -3.55
C LEU A 79 -6.15 11.53 -4.23
N LEU A 80 -6.60 11.30 -5.46
CA LEU A 80 -7.45 12.22 -6.21
C LEU A 80 -8.80 12.41 -5.51
N LEU A 81 -9.40 11.34 -5.01
CA LEU A 81 -10.64 11.43 -4.22
C LEU A 81 -10.45 12.30 -2.98
N ALA A 82 -9.41 12.08 -2.17
CA ALA A 82 -9.18 12.89 -0.98
C ALA A 82 -8.74 14.33 -1.29
N PHE A 83 -8.12 14.57 -2.46
CA PHE A 83 -7.72 15.90 -2.89
C PHE A 83 -8.91 16.72 -3.42
N LEU A 84 -9.78 16.10 -4.22
CA LEU A 84 -10.96 16.74 -4.81
C LEU A 84 -12.06 16.98 -3.76
N PHE A 85 -12.28 16.00 -2.88
CA PHE A 85 -13.26 16.10 -1.79
C PHE A 85 -12.57 16.61 -0.52
N LYS A 86 -12.33 17.92 -0.45
CA LYS A 86 -11.60 18.57 0.65
C LYS A 86 -12.27 18.32 2.01
N GLY A 87 -11.71 17.40 2.78
CA GLY A 87 -12.01 17.23 4.21
C GLY A 87 -13.16 16.29 4.52
N THR A 88 -14.06 15.97 3.60
CA THR A 88 -15.15 15.00 3.83
C THR A 88 -15.56 14.35 2.51
N PRO A 89 -15.67 13.00 2.46
CA PRO A 89 -15.56 12.05 3.56
C PRO A 89 -14.12 11.56 3.85
N PHE A 90 -13.11 11.96 3.07
CA PHE A 90 -11.74 11.42 3.16
C PHE A 90 -10.72 12.52 3.43
N TYR A 91 -9.92 12.37 4.49
CA TYR A 91 -8.79 13.26 4.74
C TYR A 91 -7.52 12.75 4.06
N ILE A 92 -6.81 13.64 3.35
CA ILE A 92 -5.64 13.27 2.53
C ILE A 92 -4.51 12.65 3.34
N MET A 93 -4.25 13.12 4.57
CA MET A 93 -3.21 12.53 5.42
C MET A 93 -3.59 11.10 5.85
N GLY A 94 -4.89 10.83 6.05
CA GLY A 94 -5.37 9.47 6.29
C GLY A 94 -5.02 8.55 5.13
N VAL A 95 -5.32 8.98 3.88
CA VAL A 95 -4.99 8.22 2.67
C VAL A 95 -3.49 7.93 2.56
N LEU A 96 -2.66 8.94 2.80
CA LEU A 96 -1.20 8.80 2.75
C LEU A 96 -0.70 7.76 3.76
N ILE A 97 -1.21 7.77 5.00
CA ILE A 97 -0.89 6.76 6.03
C ILE A 97 -1.28 5.36 5.53
N GLY A 98 -2.46 5.21 4.93
CA GLY A 98 -2.92 3.92 4.38
C GLY A 98 -2.08 3.41 3.20
N LEU A 99 -1.38 4.28 2.48
CA LEU A 99 -0.52 3.93 1.34
C LEU A 99 0.93 3.59 1.74
N VAL A 100 1.37 3.90 2.97
CA VAL A 100 2.71 3.60 3.49
C VAL A 100 3.17 2.14 3.23
N PRO A 101 2.33 1.10 3.40
CA PRO A 101 2.73 -0.29 3.17
C PRO A 101 3.27 -0.54 1.76
N VAL A 102 2.74 0.16 0.75
CA VAL A 102 3.18 0.04 -0.64
C VAL A 102 4.54 0.67 -0.86
N ILE A 103 4.78 1.81 -0.24
CA ILE A 103 6.02 2.58 -0.37
C ILE A 103 7.17 1.81 0.27
N LEU A 104 6.90 1.14 1.40
CA LEU A 104 7.92 0.39 2.14
C LEU A 104 8.19 -1.01 1.56
N PHE A 105 7.26 -1.58 0.78
CA PHE A 105 7.38 -2.94 0.23
C PHE A 105 8.66 -3.21 -0.60
N PRO A 106 9.10 -2.30 -1.51
CA PRO A 106 10.33 -2.49 -2.28
C PRO A 106 11.59 -2.51 -1.40
N PHE A 107 11.63 -1.66 -0.37
CA PHE A 107 12.77 -1.55 0.54
C PHE A 107 12.97 -2.85 1.34
N PHE A 108 11.88 -3.42 1.87
CA PHE A 108 11.97 -4.67 2.62
C PHE A 108 12.35 -5.87 1.74
N ASN A 109 11.86 -5.94 0.49
CA ASN A 109 12.28 -6.99 -0.43
C ASN A 109 13.75 -6.86 -0.83
N GLY A 110 14.24 -5.64 -1.09
CA GLY A 110 15.65 -5.41 -1.43
C GLY A 110 16.60 -5.83 -0.31
N ILE A 111 16.27 -5.52 0.95
CA ILE A 111 17.08 -5.92 2.11
C ILE A 111 17.12 -7.44 2.27
N LEU A 112 15.98 -8.12 2.12
CA LEU A 112 15.91 -9.58 2.25
C LEU A 112 16.66 -10.31 1.15
N LEU A 113 16.57 -9.83 -0.10
CA LEU A 113 17.33 -10.41 -1.22
C LEU A 113 18.84 -10.28 -1.00
N LYS A 114 19.30 -9.12 -0.50
CA LYS A 114 20.72 -8.88 -0.16
C LYS A 114 21.21 -9.79 0.98
N GLN A 115 20.37 -10.08 1.96
CA GLN A 115 20.71 -11.01 3.04
C GLN A 115 20.88 -12.43 2.49
N ASN A 116 19.94 -12.90 1.66
CA ASN A 116 19.96 -14.26 1.13
C ASN A 116 21.18 -14.52 0.22
N SER A 117 21.60 -13.54 -0.59
CA SER A 117 22.81 -13.69 -1.41
C SER A 117 24.09 -13.79 -0.57
N LEU A 118 24.17 -13.05 0.55
CA LEU A 118 25.31 -13.08 1.48
C LEU A 118 25.46 -14.40 2.24
N TYR A 119 24.39 -15.18 2.37
CA TYR A 119 24.41 -16.52 2.98
C TYR A 119 24.74 -17.63 1.97
N LEU A 120 24.60 -17.38 0.66
CA LEU A 120 24.90 -18.36 -0.39
C LEU A 120 26.36 -18.27 -0.89
N ASP A 121 27.05 -17.16 -0.61
CA ASP A 121 28.48 -16.95 -0.88
C ASP A 121 29.40 -17.42 0.27
N LYS A 122 28.85 -18.09 1.30
CA LYS A 122 29.61 -18.73 2.39
C LYS A 122 29.42 -20.24 2.37
#